data_AF-Q9VSG2-F1
#
_entry.id   AF-Q9VSG2-F1
#
_cell.length_a   1.000
_cell.length_b   1.000
_cell.length_c   1.000
_cell.angle_alpha   90.00
_cell.angle_beta   90.00
_cell.angle_gamma   90.00
#
_symmetry.space_group_name_H-M   'P 1'
#
loop_
_entity.id
_entity.type
_entity.pdbx_description
1 polymer ?
#
loop_
_entity_poly.entity_id
_entity_poly.type
_entity_poly.pdbx_seq_one_letter_code
_entity_poly.pdbx_strand_id
1 'polypeptide(L)'
;MEECNFMELMEEMAVQFTMNKEEHQLFVHDSRMISLTIQQQLIMDGAVFKDHLGQLHRTASFVNKMYLDMPLNFEIFLPIRLPEAVVPTYDENKRSVELTRANCQHPFFFGNAVNVKCLNLLLQSELQRAISKVKTASSVCSGRTYDIKYSVLTFNDVPFVHQVVALERNSNRQRFIRFDFILAVEFDGAEMILPHYYHAPLINRWIAYGRMTVDEDPNPAEWAVLVPKWQDSTPGAALISLNCMVMLYRLMRAQQCYCFALPGSIKLAFVMATEERGLDFQQISIADLTITTMFHQVFGNLYKAVARNTIGEETTKSRRLMAIRKQLLRARGIYAMLADAVLRNSISRNFVNAYFSYMDISPPPECFYQSLVEVQNNDNKLKRKSAKRTRGQQQDSGVEDTGHQRTGHQRRAKQFRARWQRKFTCQRRLGERSSVPKKSNPDQQDGTV
;
A
#
# COMPACT_ATOMS: atom_id res chain seq x y z
N MET A 1 -0.80 -27.98 21.61
CA MET A 1 -0.40 -27.34 20.34
C MET A 1 0.82 -26.52 20.68
N GLU A 2 1.95 -26.73 20.02
CA GLU A 2 3.18 -26.00 20.36
C GLU A 2 2.97 -24.51 20.03
N GLU A 3 2.92 -23.67 21.07
CA GLU A 3 2.88 -22.22 20.93
C GLU A 3 4.30 -21.68 20.90
N CYS A 4 4.55 -20.70 20.05
CA CYS A 4 5.82 -19.98 20.01
C CYS A 4 5.60 -18.48 20.23
N ASN A 5 6.65 -17.82 20.71
CA ASN A 5 6.70 -16.37 20.81
C ASN A 5 6.58 -15.77 19.41
N PHE A 6 5.50 -15.01 19.17
CA PHE A 6 5.19 -14.52 17.84
C PHE A 6 6.26 -13.53 17.33
N MET A 7 6.79 -12.67 18.21
CA MET A 7 7.81 -11.70 17.84
C MET A 7 9.12 -12.38 17.41
N GLU A 8 9.63 -13.31 18.22
CA GLU A 8 10.86 -14.05 17.94
C GLU A 8 10.74 -14.84 16.62
N LEU A 9 9.59 -15.50 16.42
CA LEU A 9 9.33 -16.25 15.20
C LEU A 9 9.32 -15.37 13.94
N MET A 10 8.75 -14.16 14.03
CA MET A 10 8.75 -13.21 12.91
C MET A 10 10.17 -12.77 12.55
N GLU A 11 11.06 -12.62 13.53
CA GLU A 11 12.47 -12.33 13.32
C GLU A 11 13.21 -13.52 12.69
N GLU A 12 12.99 -14.74 13.18
CA GLU A 12 13.57 -15.95 12.58
C GLU A 12 13.14 -16.13 11.11
N MET A 13 11.84 -15.96 10.83
CA MET A 13 11.32 -16.05 9.45
C MET A 13 11.90 -14.95 8.55
N ALA A 14 12.08 -13.74 9.06
CA ALA A 14 12.69 -12.65 8.32
C ALA A 14 14.11 -13.00 7.85
N VAL A 15 14.92 -13.59 8.74
CA VAL A 15 16.28 -14.04 8.42
C VAL A 15 16.27 -15.19 7.42
N GLN A 16 15.40 -16.18 7.61
CA GLN A 16 15.30 -17.34 6.70
C GLN A 16 14.87 -16.96 5.29
N PHE A 17 14.14 -15.86 5.12
CA PHE A 17 13.60 -15.44 3.83
C PHE A 17 14.45 -14.40 3.10
N THR A 18 15.52 -13.90 3.73
CA THR A 18 16.50 -13.02 3.09
C THR A 18 17.19 -13.75 1.93
N MET A 19 17.25 -13.11 0.77
CA MET A 19 17.89 -13.66 -0.42
C MET A 19 19.41 -13.72 -0.26
N ASN A 20 20.03 -14.69 -0.94
CA ASN A 20 21.49 -14.75 -1.01
C ASN A 20 22.04 -13.48 -1.66
N LYS A 21 23.10 -12.91 -1.08
CA LYS A 21 23.84 -11.74 -1.57
C LYS A 21 24.20 -11.83 -3.05
N GLU A 22 24.67 -12.98 -3.54
CA GLU A 22 25.08 -13.15 -4.94
C GLU A 22 23.88 -13.04 -5.90
N GLU A 23 22.76 -13.69 -5.55
CA GLU A 23 21.52 -13.61 -6.33
C GLU A 23 20.95 -12.19 -6.33
N HIS A 24 21.00 -11.52 -5.17
CA HIS A 24 20.59 -10.13 -5.03
C HIS A 24 21.43 -9.20 -5.92
N GLN A 25 22.75 -9.38 -5.95
CA GLN A 25 23.65 -8.59 -6.81
C GLN A 25 23.34 -8.79 -8.29
N LEU A 26 23.10 -10.02 -8.73
CA LEU A 26 22.69 -10.32 -10.11
C LEU A 26 21.35 -9.68 -10.45
N PHE A 27 20.37 -9.74 -9.53
CA PHE A 27 19.09 -9.06 -9.70
C PHE A 27 19.27 -7.54 -9.86
N VAL A 28 20.03 -6.90 -8.97
CA VAL A 28 20.28 -5.45 -9.03
C VAL A 28 20.94 -5.07 -10.35
N HIS A 29 21.90 -5.86 -10.82
CA HIS A 29 22.55 -5.63 -12.11
C HIS A 29 21.56 -5.76 -13.28
N ASP A 30 20.80 -6.86 -13.35
CA ASP A 30 19.80 -7.09 -14.39
C ASP A 30 18.76 -5.96 -14.43
N SER A 31 18.29 -5.52 -13.25
CA SER A 31 17.31 -4.43 -13.14
C SER A 31 17.83 -3.08 -13.66
N ARG A 32 19.11 -2.77 -13.41
CA ARG A 32 19.77 -1.56 -13.94
C ARG A 32 19.93 -1.64 -15.45
N MET A 33 20.37 -2.77 -15.97
CA MET A 33 20.50 -3.00 -17.41
C MET A 33 19.16 -2.79 -18.13
N ILE A 34 18.09 -3.42 -17.66
CA ILE A 34 16.74 -3.25 -18.23
C ILE A 34 16.30 -1.78 -18.19
N SER A 35 16.53 -1.11 -17.06
CA SER A 35 16.17 0.31 -16.90
C SER A 35 16.93 1.20 -17.89
N LEU A 36 18.23 0.98 -18.05
CA LEU A 36 19.08 1.71 -19.00
C LEU A 36 18.65 1.47 -20.44
N THR A 37 18.30 0.24 -20.82
CA THR A 37 17.79 -0.06 -22.17
C THR A 37 16.50 0.71 -22.47
N ILE A 38 15.56 0.79 -21.53
CA ILE A 38 14.33 1.58 -21.69
C ILE A 38 14.65 3.07 -21.80
N GLN A 39 15.54 3.57 -20.94
CA GLN A 39 15.96 4.98 -20.96
C GLN A 39 16.63 5.37 -22.27
N GLN A 40 17.53 4.55 -22.79
CA GLN A 40 18.18 4.76 -24.09
C GLN A 40 17.16 4.85 -25.23
N GLN A 41 16.14 3.98 -25.23
CA GLN A 41 15.09 4.04 -26.23
C GLN A 41 14.26 5.34 -26.13
N LEU A 42 13.98 5.82 -24.92
CA LEU A 42 13.30 7.10 -24.73
C LEU A 42 14.13 8.29 -25.24
N ILE A 43 15.45 8.26 -25.03
CA ILE A 43 16.37 9.25 -25.58
C ILE A 43 16.31 9.22 -27.11
N MET A 44 16.39 8.04 -27.73
CA MET A 44 16.27 7.88 -29.19
C MET A 44 14.92 8.32 -29.74
N ASP A 45 13.85 8.16 -28.95
CA ASP A 45 12.50 8.58 -29.31
C ASP A 45 12.26 10.08 -29.15
N GLY A 46 13.23 10.84 -28.62
CA GLY A 46 13.04 12.26 -28.31
C GLY A 46 11.95 12.50 -27.26
N ALA A 47 11.76 11.54 -26.36
CA ALA A 47 10.72 11.56 -25.33
C ALA A 47 10.92 12.70 -24.33
N VAL A 48 9.83 13.22 -23.77
CA VAL A 48 9.84 14.22 -22.70
C VAL A 48 10.42 13.62 -21.42
N PHE A 49 10.12 12.35 -21.12
CA PHE A 49 10.60 11.64 -19.92
C PHE A 49 12.00 11.00 -20.04
N LYS A 50 12.78 11.32 -21.10
CA LYS A 50 14.07 10.67 -21.38
C LYS A 50 15.09 10.76 -20.23
N ASP A 51 15.02 11.83 -19.43
CA ASP A 51 15.96 12.09 -18.33
C ASP A 51 15.38 11.72 -16.94
N HIS A 52 14.16 11.19 -16.90
CA HIS A 52 13.42 10.98 -15.64
C HIS A 52 13.33 9.51 -15.19
N LEU A 53 13.79 8.56 -16.01
CA LEU A 53 13.75 7.13 -15.67
C LEU A 53 15.05 6.59 -15.05
N GLY A 54 16.04 7.44 -14.74
CA GLY A 54 17.32 6.99 -14.18
C GLY A 54 17.20 6.19 -12.87
N GLN A 55 16.14 6.43 -12.09
CA GLN A 55 15.86 5.72 -10.84
C GLN A 55 14.88 4.55 -10.98
N LEU A 56 14.48 4.18 -12.21
CA LEU A 56 13.52 3.09 -12.44
C LEU A 56 13.95 1.78 -11.77
N HIS A 57 15.25 1.47 -11.77
CA HIS A 57 15.79 0.28 -11.13
C HIS A 57 15.49 0.17 -9.62
N ARG A 58 15.28 1.29 -8.91
CA ARG A 58 14.89 1.27 -7.48
C ARG A 58 13.45 0.78 -7.27
N THR A 59 12.61 0.83 -8.30
CA THR A 59 11.23 0.36 -8.26
C THR A 59 11.10 -1.12 -8.62
N ALA A 60 12.22 -1.74 -9.00
CA ALA A 60 12.29 -3.15 -9.37
C ALA A 60 11.95 -4.08 -8.21
N SER A 61 11.42 -5.24 -8.56
CA SER A 61 11.20 -6.39 -7.68
C SER A 61 11.50 -7.64 -8.49
N PHE A 62 12.39 -8.49 -7.99
CA PHE A 62 12.59 -9.81 -8.56
C PHE A 62 11.54 -10.76 -8.00
N VAL A 63 10.88 -11.50 -8.87
CA VAL A 63 9.87 -12.48 -8.48
C VAL A 63 10.19 -13.82 -9.11
N ASN A 64 10.25 -14.85 -8.26
CA ASN A 64 10.35 -16.24 -8.69
C ASN A 64 9.45 -17.12 -7.81
N LYS A 65 8.26 -17.48 -8.28
CA LYS A 65 7.24 -18.19 -7.47
C LYS A 65 7.02 -17.48 -6.11
N MET A 66 7.29 -18.14 -4.98
CA MET A 66 7.14 -17.56 -3.65
C MET A 66 8.29 -16.61 -3.27
N TYR A 67 9.38 -16.57 -4.03
CA TYR A 67 10.50 -15.70 -3.76
C TYR A 67 10.24 -14.28 -4.29
N LEU A 68 10.54 -13.30 -3.43
CA LEU A 68 10.56 -11.88 -3.74
C LEU A 68 11.92 -11.33 -3.29
N ASP A 69 12.51 -10.48 -4.13
CA ASP A 69 13.64 -9.64 -3.77
C ASP A 69 13.39 -8.21 -4.27
N MET A 70 13.96 -7.22 -3.58
CA MET A 70 13.87 -5.80 -3.94
C MET A 70 15.17 -5.10 -3.51
N PRO A 71 15.56 -3.98 -4.15
CA PRO A 71 16.72 -3.21 -3.71
C PRO A 71 16.57 -2.79 -2.25
N LEU A 72 17.67 -2.67 -1.50
CA LEU A 72 17.63 -2.23 -0.10
C LEU A 72 16.95 -0.86 0.06
N ASN A 73 17.14 0.03 -0.90
CA ASN A 73 16.50 1.34 -1.02
C ASN A 73 15.31 1.31 -2.01
N PHE A 74 14.47 0.28 -1.92
CA PHE A 74 13.34 0.12 -2.83
C PHE A 74 12.42 1.34 -2.81
N GLU A 75 11.80 1.60 -3.96
CA GLU A 75 10.82 2.67 -4.12
C GLU A 75 9.53 2.16 -4.77
N ILE A 76 8.43 2.85 -4.49
CA ILE A 76 7.19 2.78 -5.29
C ILE A 76 6.96 4.09 -6.04
N PHE A 77 7.50 5.22 -5.57
CA PHE A 77 7.40 6.49 -6.26
C PHE A 77 8.62 6.66 -7.16
N LEU A 78 8.38 6.99 -8.43
CA LEU A 78 9.43 7.41 -9.33
C LEU A 78 9.45 8.95 -9.36
N PRO A 79 10.40 9.58 -8.66
CA PRO A 79 10.45 11.04 -8.59
C PRO A 79 10.90 11.63 -9.91
N ILE A 80 10.24 12.71 -10.33
CA ILE A 80 10.65 13.59 -11.42
C ILE A 80 10.81 15.00 -10.89
N ARG A 81 11.73 15.76 -11.49
CA ARG A 81 11.81 17.20 -11.29
C ARG A 81 11.06 17.90 -12.41
N LEU A 82 10.27 18.89 -12.05
CA LEU A 82 9.64 19.75 -13.05
C LEU A 82 10.72 20.57 -13.77
N PRO A 83 10.57 20.80 -15.08
CA PRO A 83 11.52 21.61 -15.84
C PRO A 83 11.45 23.11 -15.48
N GLU A 84 10.42 23.51 -14.74
CA GLU A 84 10.04 24.89 -14.51
C GLU A 84 9.65 25.09 -13.04
N ALA A 85 10.10 26.21 -12.45
CA ALA A 85 9.65 26.63 -11.13
C ALA A 85 8.13 26.87 -11.11
N VAL A 86 7.47 26.42 -10.02
CA VAL A 86 6.02 26.50 -9.83
C VAL A 86 5.67 27.17 -8.51
N VAL A 87 4.49 27.75 -8.44
CA VAL A 87 3.90 28.32 -7.23
C VAL A 87 2.94 27.30 -6.60
N PRO A 88 3.20 26.85 -5.37
CA PRO A 88 2.32 25.92 -4.67
C PRO A 88 1.15 26.65 -3.99
N THR A 89 -0.03 26.05 -4.02
CA THR A 89 -1.18 26.41 -3.19
C THR A 89 -1.60 25.19 -2.39
N TYR A 90 -1.48 25.25 -1.07
CA TYR A 90 -1.70 24.10 -0.19
C TYR A 90 -3.13 24.06 0.38
N ASP A 91 -3.70 22.87 0.50
CA ASP A 91 -4.95 22.61 1.23
C ASP A 91 -4.65 21.72 2.44
N GLU A 92 -4.76 22.30 3.64
CA GLU A 92 -4.52 21.63 4.91
C GLU A 92 -5.48 20.45 5.15
N ASN A 93 -6.77 20.66 4.87
CA ASN A 93 -7.82 19.68 5.15
C ASN A 93 -7.68 18.44 4.27
N LYS A 94 -7.30 18.64 3.01
CA LYS A 94 -7.09 17.56 2.04
C LYS A 94 -5.67 17.00 2.06
N ARG A 95 -4.74 17.67 2.76
CA ARG A 95 -3.30 17.43 2.72
C ARG A 95 -2.76 17.37 1.29
N SER A 96 -3.16 18.33 0.48
CA SER A 96 -2.84 18.38 -0.95
C SER A 96 -2.20 19.71 -1.35
N VAL A 97 -1.69 19.74 -2.59
CA VAL A 97 -1.08 20.92 -3.20
C VAL A 97 -1.52 21.03 -4.66
N GLU A 98 -1.84 22.24 -5.09
CA GLU A 98 -1.93 22.63 -6.49
C GLU A 98 -0.64 23.36 -6.89
N LEU A 99 -0.06 22.98 -8.03
CA LEU A 99 1.21 23.51 -8.51
C LEU A 99 0.95 24.28 -9.79
N THR A 100 1.23 25.59 -9.80
CA THR A 100 0.87 26.45 -10.91
C THR A 100 2.04 27.27 -11.45
N ARG A 101 1.98 27.62 -12.73
CA ARG A 101 2.86 28.60 -13.37
C ARG A 101 2.12 29.28 -14.50
N ALA A 102 2.14 30.61 -14.51
CA ALA A 102 1.52 31.38 -15.58
C ALA A 102 2.22 31.15 -16.93
N ASN A 103 1.43 30.95 -17.99
CA ASN A 103 1.86 30.92 -19.38
C ASN A 103 2.89 29.82 -19.71
N CYS A 104 2.88 28.70 -18.98
CA CYS A 104 3.76 27.57 -19.28
C CYS A 104 3.18 26.70 -20.41
N GLN A 105 3.97 26.44 -21.46
CA GLN A 105 3.57 25.58 -22.59
C GLN A 105 4.13 24.15 -22.49
N HIS A 106 4.78 23.80 -21.38
CA HIS A 106 5.37 22.47 -21.24
C HIS A 106 4.27 21.38 -21.16
N PRO A 107 4.44 20.19 -21.77
CA PRO A 107 3.43 19.11 -21.78
C PRO A 107 2.96 18.60 -20.41
N PHE A 108 3.63 19.01 -19.34
CA PHE A 108 3.26 18.68 -17.96
C PHE A 108 2.12 19.57 -17.43
N PHE A 109 1.80 20.65 -18.12
CA PHE A 109 0.80 21.62 -17.69
C PHE A 109 -0.48 21.49 -18.50
N PHE A 110 -1.62 21.66 -17.84
CA PHE A 110 -2.90 21.91 -18.48
C PHE A 110 -3.36 23.31 -18.08
N GLY A 111 -3.37 24.23 -19.05
CA GLY A 111 -3.42 25.66 -18.73
C GLY A 111 -2.20 26.05 -17.90
N ASN A 112 -2.44 26.61 -16.71
CA ASN A 112 -1.37 27.04 -15.81
C ASN A 112 -1.04 26.02 -14.70
N ALA A 113 -1.70 24.86 -14.65
CA ALA A 113 -1.54 23.90 -13.56
C ALA A 113 -0.77 22.65 -13.99
N VAL A 114 0.14 22.15 -13.14
CA VAL A 114 0.75 20.83 -13.31
C VAL A 114 -0.33 19.77 -13.14
N ASN A 115 -0.58 19.00 -14.19
CA ASN A 115 -1.77 18.17 -14.28
C ASN A 115 -1.42 16.68 -14.28
N VAL A 116 -1.82 15.96 -13.24
CA VAL A 116 -1.43 14.54 -13.05
C VAL A 116 -1.90 13.66 -14.19
N LYS A 117 -3.09 13.94 -14.76
CA LYS A 117 -3.65 13.20 -15.88
C LYS A 117 -2.80 13.39 -17.13
N CYS A 118 -2.41 14.63 -17.45
CA CYS A 118 -1.52 14.92 -18.58
C CYS A 118 -0.18 14.19 -18.44
N LEU A 119 0.47 14.27 -17.27
CA LEU A 119 1.76 13.61 -17.03
C LEU A 119 1.66 12.09 -17.22
N ASN A 120 0.69 11.45 -16.57
CA ASN A 120 0.57 9.99 -16.60
C ASN A 120 0.15 9.44 -17.98
N LEU A 121 -0.71 10.15 -18.72
CA LEU A 121 -1.06 9.79 -20.10
C LEU A 121 0.12 9.94 -21.06
N LEU A 122 0.88 11.03 -20.94
CA LEU A 122 2.10 11.23 -21.73
C LEU A 122 3.12 10.13 -21.44
N LEU A 123 3.40 9.86 -20.16
CA LEU A 123 4.30 8.79 -19.76
C LEU A 123 3.85 7.43 -20.28
N GLN A 124 2.54 7.15 -20.23
CA GLN A 124 1.99 5.92 -20.78
C GLN A 124 2.28 5.78 -22.28
N SER A 125 2.05 6.83 -23.06
CA SER A 125 2.32 6.83 -24.49
C SER A 125 3.79 6.59 -24.80
N GLU A 126 4.69 7.32 -24.11
CA GLU A 126 6.12 7.23 -24.32
C GLU A 126 6.70 5.87 -23.93
N LEU A 127 6.30 5.33 -22.77
CA LEU A 127 6.72 3.99 -22.33
C LEU A 127 6.19 2.89 -23.25
N GLN A 128 4.93 2.98 -23.67
CA GLN A 128 4.34 2.01 -24.59
C GLN A 128 5.11 1.99 -25.92
N ARG A 129 5.44 3.17 -26.45
CA ARG A 129 6.25 3.31 -27.68
C ARG A 129 7.65 2.76 -27.48
N ALA A 130 8.37 3.17 -26.44
CA ALA A 130 9.73 2.72 -26.17
C ALA A 130 9.79 1.19 -25.98
N ILE A 131 8.90 0.62 -25.17
CA ILE A 131 8.87 -0.82 -24.91
C ILE A 131 8.47 -1.62 -26.15
N SER A 132 7.61 -1.08 -27.02
CA SER A 132 7.28 -1.70 -28.31
C SER A 132 8.48 -1.79 -29.27
N LYS A 133 9.46 -0.88 -29.14
CA LYS A 133 10.70 -0.88 -29.93
C LYS A 133 11.77 -1.77 -29.32
N VAL A 134 12.00 -1.67 -28.01
CA VAL A 134 12.99 -2.50 -27.29
C VAL A 134 12.61 -3.98 -27.36
N LYS A 135 11.37 -4.31 -26.97
CA LYS A 135 10.79 -5.68 -26.82
C LYS A 135 11.54 -6.64 -25.90
N THR A 136 12.86 -6.62 -25.90
CA THR A 136 13.74 -7.55 -25.22
C THR A 136 14.96 -6.84 -24.64
N ALA A 137 15.46 -7.30 -23.50
CA ALA A 137 16.75 -6.88 -22.96
C ALA A 137 17.56 -8.09 -22.52
N SER A 138 18.86 -8.07 -22.79
CA SER A 138 19.79 -9.12 -22.38
C SER A 138 20.80 -8.56 -21.39
N SER A 139 21.04 -9.28 -20.30
CA SER A 139 22.03 -8.92 -19.31
C SER A 139 23.36 -9.59 -19.64
N VAL A 140 24.41 -8.77 -19.80
CA VAL A 140 25.76 -9.28 -20.06
C VAL A 140 26.30 -10.05 -18.85
N CYS A 141 25.99 -9.61 -17.62
CA CYS A 141 26.52 -10.24 -16.42
C CYS A 141 25.84 -11.56 -16.06
N SER A 142 24.53 -11.69 -16.25
CA SER A 142 23.81 -12.94 -15.93
C SER A 142 23.59 -13.86 -17.13
N GLY A 143 23.85 -13.38 -18.35
CA GLY A 143 23.53 -14.09 -19.59
C GLY A 143 22.01 -14.24 -19.85
N ARG A 144 21.16 -13.69 -18.99
CA ARG A 144 19.70 -13.82 -19.09
C ARG A 144 19.14 -12.88 -20.13
N THR A 145 18.10 -13.34 -20.82
CA THR A 145 17.32 -12.51 -21.75
C THR A 145 15.89 -12.41 -21.27
N TYR A 146 15.36 -11.20 -21.32
CA TYR A 146 14.03 -10.85 -20.83
C TYR A 146 13.14 -10.34 -21.96
N ASP A 147 11.91 -10.81 -22.02
CA ASP A 147 10.85 -10.18 -22.83
C ASP A 147 10.16 -9.10 -21.98
N ILE A 148 10.11 -7.87 -22.47
CA ILE A 148 9.61 -6.72 -21.73
C ILE A 148 8.18 -6.39 -22.14
N LYS A 149 7.32 -6.19 -21.16
CA LYS A 149 5.92 -5.77 -21.33
C LYS A 149 5.60 -4.57 -20.46
N TYR A 150 4.64 -3.78 -20.94
CA TYR A 150 4.15 -2.59 -20.25
C TYR A 150 2.64 -2.67 -20.04
N SER A 151 2.19 -2.31 -18.85
CA SER A 151 0.78 -2.13 -18.52
C SER A 151 0.61 -1.05 -17.46
N VAL A 152 -0.63 -0.62 -17.24
CA VAL A 152 -0.98 0.36 -16.20
C VAL A 152 -2.16 -0.14 -15.38
N LEU A 153 -2.17 0.21 -14.10
CA LEU A 153 -3.40 0.20 -13.28
C LEU A 153 -4.00 1.59 -13.35
N THR A 154 -5.26 1.68 -13.76
CA THR A 154 -5.99 2.94 -13.91
C THR A 154 -6.88 3.23 -12.71
N PHE A 155 -6.96 4.51 -12.37
CA PHE A 155 -7.85 5.06 -11.37
C PHE A 155 -8.63 6.23 -11.98
N ASN A 156 -9.97 6.14 -12.02
CA ASN A 156 -10.85 7.15 -12.62
C ASN A 156 -10.41 7.52 -14.06
N ASP A 157 -10.14 6.50 -14.89
CA ASP A 157 -9.63 6.61 -16.26
C ASP A 157 -8.28 7.32 -16.44
N VAL A 158 -7.53 7.48 -15.35
CA VAL A 158 -6.16 8.02 -15.36
C VAL A 158 -5.17 6.90 -14.97
N PRO A 159 -4.06 6.70 -15.70
CA PRO A 159 -3.01 5.78 -15.26
C PRO A 159 -2.47 6.21 -13.89
N PHE A 160 -2.33 5.26 -12.98
CA PHE A 160 -1.87 5.53 -11.61
C PHE A 160 -0.63 4.72 -11.25
N VAL A 161 -0.67 3.39 -11.43
CA VAL A 161 0.52 2.53 -11.26
C VAL A 161 0.99 2.08 -12.63
N HIS A 162 2.20 2.48 -13.00
CA HIS A 162 2.91 2.04 -14.19
C HIS A 162 3.63 0.72 -13.88
N GLN A 163 3.55 -0.23 -14.82
CA GLN A 163 4.06 -1.58 -14.62
C GLN A 163 4.87 -2.03 -15.82
N VAL A 164 6.17 -2.22 -15.62
CA VAL A 164 7.05 -2.86 -16.59
C VAL A 164 7.40 -4.25 -16.08
N VAL A 165 7.16 -5.29 -16.88
CA VAL A 165 7.47 -6.68 -16.53
C VAL A 165 8.48 -7.21 -17.53
N ALA A 166 9.68 -7.55 -17.04
CA ALA A 166 10.74 -8.21 -17.77
C ALA A 166 10.72 -9.70 -17.43
N LEU A 167 10.11 -10.51 -18.31
CA LEU A 167 9.94 -11.94 -18.14
C LEU A 167 11.17 -12.69 -18.64
N GLU A 168 11.80 -13.49 -17.78
CA GLU A 168 12.96 -14.27 -18.20
C GLU A 168 12.56 -15.34 -19.22
N ARG A 169 13.23 -15.36 -20.37
CA ARG A 169 13.03 -16.40 -21.38
C ARG A 169 13.35 -17.78 -20.81
N ASN A 170 12.62 -18.79 -21.25
CA ASN A 170 12.77 -20.18 -20.80
C ASN A 170 12.43 -20.43 -19.31
N SER A 171 11.85 -19.45 -18.60
CA SER A 171 11.46 -19.60 -17.18
C SER A 171 10.04 -20.14 -16.95
N ASN A 172 9.33 -20.60 -17.99
CA ASN A 172 7.91 -20.98 -17.93
C ASN A 172 7.00 -19.89 -17.30
N ARG A 173 7.36 -18.62 -17.50
CA ARG A 173 6.71 -17.43 -16.92
C ARG A 173 6.75 -17.35 -15.39
N GLN A 174 7.65 -18.09 -14.74
CA GLN A 174 7.73 -18.14 -13.28
C GLN A 174 8.70 -17.12 -12.70
N ARG A 175 9.70 -16.71 -13.49
CA ARG A 175 10.78 -15.81 -13.07
C ARG A 175 10.74 -14.52 -13.89
N PHE A 176 10.66 -13.38 -13.20
CA PHE A 176 10.60 -12.07 -13.83
C PHE A 176 11.11 -10.96 -12.91
N ILE A 177 11.54 -9.86 -13.52
CA ILE A 177 11.76 -8.59 -12.83
C ILE A 177 10.58 -7.68 -13.16
N ARG A 178 9.97 -7.08 -12.13
CA ARG A 178 8.84 -6.17 -12.27
C ARG A 178 9.18 -4.81 -11.68
N PHE A 179 8.94 -3.77 -12.47
CA PHE A 179 9.03 -2.38 -12.05
C PHE A 179 7.60 -1.87 -11.89
N ASP A 180 7.13 -1.79 -10.65
CA ASP A 180 5.86 -1.16 -10.32
C ASP A 180 6.17 0.21 -9.75
N PHE A 181 5.60 1.28 -10.32
CA PHE A 181 5.86 2.63 -9.84
C PHE A 181 4.69 3.58 -10.06
N ILE A 182 4.62 4.61 -9.20
CA ILE A 182 3.72 5.74 -9.27
C ILE A 182 4.56 6.96 -9.60
N LEU A 183 4.18 7.72 -10.63
CA LEU A 183 4.86 8.96 -10.97
C LEU A 183 4.64 9.99 -9.85
N ALA A 184 5.72 10.60 -9.37
CA ALA A 184 5.65 11.67 -8.39
C ALA A 184 6.57 12.82 -8.77
N VAL A 185 6.18 14.04 -8.42
CA VAL A 185 7.02 15.23 -8.55
C VAL A 185 7.78 15.41 -7.24
N GLU A 186 9.10 15.53 -7.32
CA GLU A 186 9.98 15.72 -6.17
C GLU A 186 10.35 17.20 -5.99
N PHE A 187 10.38 17.64 -4.74
CA PHE A 187 10.80 18.97 -4.33
C PHE A 187 11.82 18.88 -3.21
N ASP A 188 12.82 19.78 -3.26
CA ASP A 188 13.72 20.02 -2.13
C ASP A 188 12.96 20.82 -1.06
N GLY A 189 12.95 20.32 0.18
CA GLY A 189 12.28 20.99 1.30
C GLY A 189 12.90 22.34 1.67
N ALA A 190 14.18 22.56 1.34
CA ALA A 190 14.84 23.84 1.54
C ALA A 190 14.42 24.89 0.51
N GLU A 191 14.09 24.46 -0.72
CA GLU A 191 13.67 25.35 -1.81
C GLU A 191 12.16 25.60 -1.80
N MET A 192 11.36 24.58 -1.48
CA MET A 192 9.90 24.65 -1.43
C MET A 192 9.40 24.10 -0.09
N ILE A 193 9.35 24.98 0.90
CA ILE A 193 9.01 24.63 2.29
C ILE A 193 7.54 24.20 2.39
N LEU A 194 7.31 23.00 2.93
CA LEU A 194 5.96 22.56 3.29
C LEU A 194 5.45 23.34 4.52
N PRO A 195 4.15 23.68 4.56
CA PRO A 195 3.52 24.21 5.75
C PRO A 195 3.74 23.32 6.99
N HIS A 196 3.83 23.94 8.18
CA HIS A 196 4.17 23.25 9.43
C HIS A 196 3.27 22.05 9.77
N TYR A 197 2.00 22.06 9.36
CA TYR A 197 1.05 20.96 9.61
C TYR A 197 1.37 19.65 8.86
N TYR A 198 2.34 19.66 7.93
CA TYR A 198 2.87 18.43 7.34
C TYR A 198 3.88 17.72 8.23
N HIS A 199 4.44 18.39 9.25
CA HIS A 199 5.50 17.87 10.12
C HIS A 199 6.73 17.35 9.34
N ALA A 200 7.10 18.03 8.25
CA ALA A 200 8.27 17.73 7.46
C ALA A 200 9.52 18.45 8.03
N PRO A 201 10.64 17.76 8.29
CA PRO A 201 11.91 18.43 8.56
C PRO A 201 12.31 19.32 7.37
N LEU A 202 12.83 20.53 7.63
CA LEU A 202 13.16 21.51 6.59
C LEU A 202 14.18 21.00 5.56
N ILE A 203 15.05 20.08 5.95
CA ILE A 203 16.09 19.51 5.09
C ILE A 203 15.60 18.32 4.25
N ASN A 204 14.39 17.85 4.49
CA ASN A 204 13.88 16.66 3.84
C ASN A 204 13.17 17.02 2.54
N ARG A 205 13.49 16.27 1.48
CA ARG A 205 12.67 16.26 0.27
C ARG A 205 11.24 15.83 0.57
N TRP A 206 10.31 16.31 -0.23
CA TRP A 206 8.94 15.82 -0.24
C TRP A 206 8.49 15.59 -1.68
N ILE A 207 7.44 14.78 -1.84
CA ILE A 207 6.91 14.45 -3.15
C ILE A 207 5.41 14.73 -3.25
N ALA A 208 4.99 15.13 -4.44
CA ALA A 208 3.60 15.27 -4.85
C ALA A 208 3.24 14.11 -5.79
N TYR A 209 2.18 13.36 -5.48
CA TYR A 209 1.69 12.28 -6.34
C TYR A 209 0.18 12.41 -6.60
N GLY A 210 -0.34 11.71 -7.61
CA GLY A 210 -1.76 11.76 -7.94
C GLY A 210 -2.67 11.37 -6.78
N ARG A 211 -3.58 12.26 -6.39
CA ARG A 211 -4.51 12.02 -5.27
C ARG A 211 -5.54 10.97 -5.67
N MET A 212 -5.68 9.92 -4.83
CA MET A 212 -6.72 8.90 -4.99
C MET A 212 -7.99 9.29 -4.22
N THR A 213 -9.00 9.82 -4.91
CA THR A 213 -10.34 10.07 -4.33
C THR A 213 -11.35 9.01 -4.80
N VAL A 214 -11.99 8.31 -3.85
CA VAL A 214 -12.97 7.24 -4.15
C VAL A 214 -14.39 7.80 -4.31
N ASP A 215 -14.67 8.92 -3.63
CA ASP A 215 -16.02 9.45 -3.45
C ASP A 215 -16.18 10.87 -4.01
N GLU A 216 -15.11 11.46 -4.56
CA GLU A 216 -15.08 12.81 -5.15
C GLU A 216 -14.51 12.72 -6.57
N ASP A 217 -15.04 13.53 -7.49
CA ASP A 217 -14.47 13.71 -8.81
C ASP A 217 -13.05 14.26 -8.66
N PRO A 218 -11.99 13.52 -9.04
CA PRO A 218 -10.62 13.95 -8.78
C PRO A 218 -10.31 15.22 -9.59
N ASN A 219 -9.94 16.30 -8.91
CA ASN A 219 -9.33 17.44 -9.59
C ASN A 219 -7.92 17.03 -10.07
N PRO A 220 -7.65 16.93 -11.39
CA PRO A 220 -6.36 16.48 -11.88
C PRO A 220 -5.21 17.49 -11.65
N ALA A 221 -5.52 18.72 -11.20
CA ALA A 221 -4.52 19.70 -10.76
C ALA A 221 -4.10 19.50 -9.29
N GLU A 222 -4.83 18.69 -8.52
CA GLU A 222 -4.59 18.47 -7.10
C GLU A 222 -3.69 17.25 -6.87
N TRP A 223 -2.60 17.46 -6.12
CA TRP A 223 -1.62 16.43 -5.80
C TRP A 223 -1.65 16.11 -4.30
N ALA A 224 -1.59 14.83 -3.94
CA ALA A 224 -1.37 14.42 -2.56
C ALA A 224 0.10 14.66 -2.19
N VAL A 225 0.34 15.23 -1.00
CA VAL A 225 1.68 15.48 -0.48
C VAL A 225 2.13 14.31 0.39
N LEU A 226 3.36 13.84 0.16
CA LEU A 226 4.00 12.79 0.93
C LEU A 226 5.40 13.22 1.35
N VAL A 227 5.74 12.98 2.62
CA VAL A 227 7.09 13.15 3.15
C VAL A 227 7.70 11.76 3.26
N PRO A 228 8.64 11.36 2.41
CA PRO A 228 9.07 9.97 2.32
C PRO A 228 10.01 9.54 3.46
N LYS A 229 9.45 9.34 4.67
CA LYS A 229 10.18 9.09 5.94
C LYS A 229 11.09 7.86 5.91
N TRP A 230 10.81 6.91 5.02
CA TRP A 230 11.61 5.68 4.90
C TRP A 230 12.93 5.88 4.15
N GLN A 231 13.08 6.97 3.39
CA GLN A 231 14.27 7.16 2.55
C GLN A 231 15.53 7.49 3.38
N ASP A 232 15.35 8.02 4.58
CA ASP A 232 16.41 8.32 5.55
C ASP A 232 16.60 7.17 6.56
N SER A 233 16.16 5.95 6.20
CA SER A 233 16.36 4.76 7.03
C SER A 233 17.84 4.44 7.19
N THR A 234 18.23 4.04 8.41
CA THR A 234 19.51 3.34 8.58
C THR A 234 19.53 2.04 7.76
N PRO A 235 20.71 1.52 7.36
CA PRO A 235 20.80 0.25 6.63
C PRO A 235 20.09 -0.92 7.33
N GLY A 236 20.12 -0.95 8.66
CA GLY A 236 19.41 -1.95 9.47
C GLY A 236 17.88 -1.83 9.36
N ALA A 237 17.36 -0.60 9.47
CA ALA A 237 15.92 -0.34 9.29
C ALA A 237 15.44 -0.64 7.86
N ALA A 238 16.27 -0.36 6.85
CA ALA A 238 16.00 -0.71 5.47
C ALA A 238 15.94 -2.24 5.26
N LEU A 239 16.84 -2.99 5.89
CA LEU A 239 16.83 -4.46 5.83
C LEU A 239 15.61 -5.06 6.54
N ILE A 240 15.25 -4.54 7.72
CA ILE A 240 14.02 -4.89 8.44
C ILE A 240 12.78 -4.67 7.55
N SER A 241 12.73 -3.52 6.90
CA SER A 241 11.64 -3.15 6.00
C SER A 241 11.55 -4.10 4.80
N LEU A 242 12.69 -4.41 4.17
CA LEU A 242 12.78 -5.37 3.07
C LEU A 242 12.29 -6.76 3.49
N ASN A 243 12.76 -7.28 4.63
CA ASN A 243 12.39 -8.60 5.11
C ASN A 243 10.89 -8.69 5.46
N CYS A 244 10.33 -7.66 6.11
CA CYS A 244 8.89 -7.54 6.36
C CYS A 244 8.08 -7.69 5.05
N MET A 245 8.53 -7.01 3.99
CA MET A 245 7.86 -7.04 2.69
C MET A 245 7.94 -8.42 2.01
N VAL A 246 9.10 -9.08 2.09
CA VAL A 246 9.30 -10.44 1.56
C VAL A 246 8.42 -11.45 2.31
N MET A 247 8.31 -11.33 3.64
CA MET A 247 7.43 -12.17 4.46
C MET A 247 5.96 -11.98 4.07
N LEU A 248 5.49 -10.73 3.96
CA LEU A 248 4.13 -10.42 3.54
C LEU A 248 3.82 -10.98 2.15
N TYR A 249 4.76 -10.83 1.22
CA TYR A 249 4.61 -11.39 -0.12
C TYR A 249 4.41 -12.90 -0.09
N ARG A 250 5.29 -13.63 0.60
CA ARG A 250 5.23 -15.08 0.74
C ARG A 250 3.92 -15.53 1.36
N LEU A 251 3.53 -14.91 2.48
CA LEU A 251 2.28 -15.17 3.16
C LEU A 251 1.07 -14.97 2.23
N MET A 252 0.95 -13.80 1.60
CA MET A 252 -0.18 -13.50 0.72
C MET A 252 -0.23 -14.44 -0.49
N ARG A 253 0.94 -14.80 -1.04
CA ARG A 253 1.01 -15.69 -2.20
C ARG A 253 0.67 -17.14 -1.84
N ALA A 254 1.16 -17.64 -0.71
CA ALA A 254 0.80 -18.95 -0.16
C ALA A 254 -0.70 -19.08 0.10
N GLN A 255 -1.33 -17.99 0.54
CA GLN A 255 -2.76 -17.93 0.84
C GLN A 255 -3.65 -17.57 -0.35
N GLN A 256 -3.10 -17.68 -1.58
CA GLN A 256 -3.81 -17.38 -2.82
C GLN A 256 -4.49 -16.00 -2.80
N CYS A 257 -3.87 -15.03 -2.13
CA CYS A 257 -4.29 -13.63 -2.07
C CYS A 257 -3.49 -12.82 -3.10
N TYR A 258 -3.49 -13.28 -4.35
CA TYR A 258 -2.61 -12.79 -5.42
C TYR A 258 -2.70 -11.30 -5.71
N CYS A 259 -3.88 -10.67 -5.55
CA CYS A 259 -4.01 -9.22 -5.64
C CYS A 259 -3.13 -8.55 -4.57
N PHE A 260 -3.14 -9.05 -3.34
CA PHE A 260 -2.33 -8.51 -2.25
C PHE A 260 -0.86 -8.99 -2.32
N ALA A 261 -0.56 -10.06 -3.06
CA ALA A 261 0.81 -10.50 -3.32
C ALA A 261 1.48 -9.80 -4.52
N LEU A 262 1.06 -8.58 -4.88
CA LEU A 262 1.73 -7.78 -5.93
C LEU A 262 2.80 -6.87 -5.30
N PRO A 263 4.05 -6.86 -5.78
CA PRO A 263 5.11 -6.04 -5.20
C PRO A 263 4.74 -4.56 -5.09
N GLY A 264 4.17 -3.96 -6.14
CA GLY A 264 3.70 -2.57 -6.09
C GLY A 264 2.66 -2.29 -4.99
N SER A 265 1.78 -3.24 -4.69
CA SER A 265 0.80 -3.08 -3.61
C SER A 265 1.40 -3.22 -2.23
N ILE A 266 2.36 -4.12 -2.04
CA ILE A 266 3.04 -4.26 -0.76
C ILE A 266 3.87 -2.99 -0.51
N LYS A 267 4.58 -2.48 -1.54
CA LYS A 267 5.38 -1.26 -1.42
C LYS A 267 4.54 -0.03 -1.11
N LEU A 268 3.41 0.14 -1.80
CA LEU A 268 2.49 1.24 -1.51
C LEU A 268 1.94 1.14 -0.08
N ALA A 269 1.55 -0.06 0.37
CA ALA A 269 1.05 -0.24 1.73
C ALA A 269 2.11 0.05 2.81
N PHE A 270 3.37 -0.32 2.55
CA PHE A 270 4.50 -0.01 3.44
C PHE A 270 4.73 1.50 3.53
N VAL A 271 4.68 2.20 2.40
CA VAL A 271 4.79 3.66 2.40
C VAL A 271 3.68 4.30 3.23
N MET A 272 2.43 3.86 3.08
CA MET A 272 1.34 4.39 3.93
C MET A 272 1.55 4.06 5.41
N ALA A 273 2.08 2.88 5.73
CA ALA A 273 2.40 2.47 7.10
C ALA A 273 3.51 3.34 7.72
N THR A 274 4.58 3.59 6.99
CA THR A 274 5.71 4.43 7.46
C THR A 274 5.31 5.90 7.56
N GLU A 275 4.47 6.40 6.64
CA GLU A 275 3.94 7.75 6.72
C GLU A 275 3.10 7.94 8.00
N GLU A 276 2.20 6.99 8.31
CA GLU A 276 1.39 7.02 9.54
C GLU A 276 2.26 6.96 10.81
N ARG A 277 3.34 6.16 10.78
CA ARG A 277 4.22 5.95 11.94
C ARG A 277 5.20 7.10 12.19
N GLY A 278 5.48 7.95 11.20
CA GLY A 278 6.50 8.97 11.39
C GLY A 278 7.91 8.37 11.31
N LEU A 279 8.87 8.94 12.03
CA LEU A 279 10.22 8.36 12.17
C LEU A 279 10.25 7.15 13.12
N ASP A 280 9.20 6.95 13.92
CA ASP A 280 9.08 5.85 14.88
C ASP A 280 9.12 4.45 14.21
N PHE A 281 8.87 4.38 12.89
CA PHE A 281 8.94 3.11 12.15
C PHE A 281 10.33 2.47 12.19
N GLN A 282 11.40 3.23 12.39
CA GLN A 282 12.76 2.68 12.45
C GLN A 282 13.01 1.85 13.71
N GLN A 283 12.18 2.01 14.75
CA GLN A 283 12.30 1.34 16.05
C GLN A 283 11.25 0.24 16.26
N ILE A 284 10.41 0.01 15.26
CA ILE A 284 9.29 -0.94 15.38
C ILE A 284 9.78 -2.38 15.12
N SER A 285 9.14 -3.37 15.74
CA SER A 285 9.44 -4.77 15.46
C SER A 285 9.01 -5.18 14.05
N ILE A 286 9.63 -6.22 13.50
CA ILE A 286 9.24 -6.81 12.20
C ILE A 286 7.76 -7.17 12.20
N ALA A 287 7.26 -7.74 13.30
CA ALA A 287 5.87 -8.14 13.45
C ALA A 287 4.90 -6.94 13.38
N ASP A 288 5.19 -5.87 14.11
CA ASP A 288 4.34 -4.69 14.14
C ASP A 288 4.36 -3.93 12.80
N LEU A 289 5.52 -3.88 12.12
CA LEU A 289 5.62 -3.34 10.76
C LEU A 289 4.84 -4.19 9.76
N THR A 290 4.93 -5.51 9.88
CA THR A 290 4.18 -6.48 9.05
C THR A 290 2.68 -6.25 9.20
N ILE A 291 2.18 -6.17 10.43
CA ILE A 291 0.75 -5.97 10.70
C ILE A 291 0.27 -4.59 10.22
N THR A 292 1.04 -3.54 10.47
CA THR A 292 0.67 -2.18 10.06
C THR A 292 0.66 -2.07 8.53
N THR A 293 1.64 -2.66 7.85
CA THR A 293 1.68 -2.73 6.37
C THR A 293 0.53 -3.56 5.82
N MET A 294 0.25 -4.72 6.41
CA MET A 294 -0.86 -5.58 6.02
C MET A 294 -2.22 -4.88 6.20
N PHE A 295 -2.37 -4.06 7.25
CA PHE A 295 -3.57 -3.26 7.44
C PHE A 295 -3.80 -2.32 6.25
N HIS A 296 -2.80 -1.56 5.84
CA HIS A 296 -2.91 -0.65 4.67
C HIS A 296 -3.15 -1.41 3.37
N GLN A 297 -2.59 -2.61 3.23
CA GLN A 297 -2.80 -3.44 2.06
C GLN A 297 -4.24 -3.99 1.96
N VAL A 298 -4.80 -4.46 3.09
CA VAL A 298 -6.10 -5.16 3.13
C VAL A 298 -7.28 -4.20 3.29
N PHE A 299 -7.09 -3.12 4.05
CA PHE A 299 -8.14 -2.13 4.32
C PHE A 299 -7.98 -0.85 3.49
N GLY A 300 -6.88 -0.73 2.75
CA GLY A 300 -6.71 0.29 1.72
C GLY A 300 -7.73 0.17 0.59
N ASN A 301 -7.89 1.26 -0.15
CA ASN A 301 -8.89 1.36 -1.21
C ASN A 301 -8.38 0.92 -2.59
N LEU A 302 -7.10 0.61 -2.77
CA LEU A 302 -6.50 0.32 -4.08
C LEU A 302 -7.26 -0.74 -4.87
N TYR A 303 -7.58 -1.89 -4.28
CA TYR A 303 -8.24 -2.96 -5.02
C TYR A 303 -9.75 -2.78 -5.16
N LYS A 304 -10.39 -2.03 -4.26
CA LYS A 304 -11.78 -1.61 -4.48
C LYS A 304 -11.88 -0.67 -5.68
N ALA A 305 -10.91 0.23 -5.79
CA ALA A 305 -10.73 1.15 -6.89
C ALA A 305 -10.46 0.42 -8.22
N VAL A 306 -9.47 -0.48 -8.25
CA VAL A 306 -9.17 -1.29 -9.46
C VAL A 306 -10.36 -2.13 -9.90
N ALA A 307 -11.11 -2.73 -8.96
CA ALA A 307 -12.26 -3.56 -9.32
C ALA A 307 -13.37 -2.76 -10.03
N ARG A 308 -13.58 -1.48 -9.67
CA ARG A 308 -14.56 -0.60 -10.32
C ARG A 308 -14.16 -0.21 -11.75
N ASN A 309 -12.87 -0.08 -12.03
CA ASN A 309 -12.36 0.41 -13.31
C ASN A 309 -12.05 -0.70 -14.34
N THR A 310 -12.44 -1.94 -14.06
CA THR A 310 -12.21 -3.03 -15.00
C THR A 310 -13.09 -2.84 -16.24
N ILE A 311 -12.50 -2.48 -17.38
CA ILE A 311 -13.18 -2.45 -18.68
C ILE A 311 -13.49 -3.89 -19.10
N GLY A 312 -14.70 -4.15 -19.57
CA GLY A 312 -15.12 -5.49 -20.04
C GLY A 312 -16.62 -5.71 -19.94
N GLU A 313 -17.06 -6.89 -20.39
CA GLU A 313 -18.45 -7.34 -20.27
C GLU A 313 -18.85 -7.47 -18.79
N GLU A 314 -20.09 -7.10 -18.45
CA GLU A 314 -20.59 -7.06 -17.06
C GLU A 314 -20.43 -8.39 -16.33
N THR A 315 -20.62 -9.51 -17.04
CA THR A 315 -20.42 -10.87 -16.55
C THR A 315 -18.97 -11.12 -16.10
N THR A 316 -18.00 -10.67 -16.90
CA THR A 316 -16.56 -10.77 -16.61
C THR A 316 -16.16 -9.85 -15.46
N LYS A 317 -16.70 -8.62 -15.41
CA LYS A 317 -16.48 -7.70 -14.29
C LYS A 317 -16.98 -8.29 -12.98
N SER A 318 -18.20 -8.84 -12.97
CA SER A 318 -18.81 -9.46 -11.80
C SER A 318 -17.99 -10.65 -11.28
N ARG A 319 -17.54 -11.55 -12.17
CA ARG A 319 -16.66 -12.68 -11.80
C ARG A 319 -15.33 -12.22 -11.21
N ARG A 320 -14.67 -11.24 -11.82
CA ARG A 320 -13.41 -10.66 -11.31
C ARG A 320 -13.62 -10.00 -9.95
N LEU A 321 -14.68 -9.22 -9.80
CA LEU A 321 -15.03 -8.57 -8.53
C LEU A 321 -15.28 -9.60 -7.42
N MET A 322 -15.96 -10.71 -7.71
CA MET A 322 -16.16 -11.80 -6.76
C MET A 322 -14.85 -12.49 -6.40
N ALA A 323 -13.96 -12.74 -7.36
CA ALA A 323 -12.63 -13.29 -7.09
C ALA A 323 -11.79 -12.37 -6.18
N ILE A 324 -11.82 -11.06 -6.42
CA ILE A 324 -11.17 -10.05 -5.57
C ILE A 324 -11.79 -10.05 -4.16
N ARG A 325 -13.12 -10.12 -4.04
CA ARG A 325 -13.81 -10.20 -2.74
C ARG A 325 -13.46 -11.47 -1.96
N LYS A 326 -13.35 -12.63 -2.63
CA LYS A 326 -12.88 -13.88 -2.02
C LYS A 326 -11.46 -13.72 -1.47
N GLN A 327 -10.54 -13.15 -2.26
CA GLN A 327 -9.18 -12.87 -1.81
C GLN A 327 -9.15 -11.86 -0.64
N LEU A 328 -9.95 -10.80 -0.69
CA LEU A 328 -10.05 -9.80 0.37
C LEU A 328 -10.56 -10.41 1.68
N LEU A 329 -11.53 -11.33 1.62
CA LEU A 329 -12.02 -12.03 2.80
C LEU A 329 -10.93 -12.90 3.44
N ARG A 330 -10.18 -13.66 2.62
CA ARG A 330 -9.02 -14.44 3.09
C ARG A 330 -7.96 -13.54 3.73
N ALA A 331 -7.56 -12.47 3.04
CA ALA A 331 -6.57 -11.52 3.53
C ALA A 331 -6.97 -10.87 4.87
N ARG A 332 -8.27 -10.55 5.05
CA ARG A 332 -8.80 -10.05 6.33
C ARG A 332 -8.76 -11.09 7.44
N GLY A 333 -9.05 -12.36 7.11
CA GLY A 333 -8.93 -13.47 8.05
C GLY A 333 -7.49 -13.60 8.56
N ILE A 334 -6.53 -13.62 7.64
CA ILE A 334 -5.10 -13.67 7.97
C ILE A 334 -4.71 -12.48 8.85
N TYR A 335 -5.17 -11.28 8.51
CA TYR A 335 -4.84 -10.07 9.27
C TYR A 335 -5.37 -10.18 10.70
N ALA A 336 -6.61 -10.64 10.87
CA ALA A 336 -7.21 -10.80 12.20
C ALA A 336 -6.43 -11.80 13.05
N MET A 337 -5.97 -12.91 12.46
CA MET A 337 -5.19 -13.94 13.15
C MET A 337 -3.82 -13.42 13.57
N LEU A 338 -3.08 -12.78 12.66
CA LEU A 338 -1.77 -12.22 12.99
C LEU A 338 -1.88 -11.02 13.96
N ALA A 339 -2.93 -10.20 13.84
CA ALA A 339 -3.16 -9.12 14.79
C ALA A 339 -3.44 -9.67 16.20
N ASP A 340 -4.24 -10.73 16.34
CA ASP A 340 -4.44 -11.41 17.64
C ASP A 340 -3.14 -12.00 18.17
N ALA A 341 -2.31 -12.59 17.30
CA ALA A 341 -0.99 -13.11 17.67
C ALA A 341 -0.05 -12.02 18.21
N VAL A 342 -0.02 -10.83 17.59
CA VAL A 342 0.71 -9.66 18.14
C VAL A 342 0.17 -9.27 19.51
N LEU A 343 -1.15 -9.22 19.68
CA LEU A 343 -1.75 -8.80 20.96
C LEU A 343 -1.42 -9.77 22.10
N ARG A 344 -1.31 -11.07 21.81
CA ARG A 344 -1.01 -12.13 22.79
C ARG A 344 0.48 -12.46 22.90
N ASN A 345 1.28 -12.00 21.94
CA ASN A 345 2.63 -12.46 21.66
C ASN A 345 2.78 -14.00 21.62
N SER A 346 1.76 -14.68 21.09
CA SER A 346 1.75 -16.14 20.96
C SER A 346 1.04 -16.53 19.69
N ILE A 347 1.58 -17.52 18.99
CA ILE A 347 0.94 -18.14 17.84
C ILE A 347 1.21 -19.65 17.84
N SER A 348 0.29 -20.42 17.28
CA SER A 348 0.54 -21.85 17.05
C SER A 348 1.61 -22.04 15.99
N ARG A 349 2.62 -22.86 16.28
CA ARG A 349 3.65 -23.24 15.30
C ARG A 349 3.06 -23.92 14.08
N ASN A 350 2.00 -24.73 14.28
CA ASN A 350 1.26 -25.37 13.18
C ASN A 350 0.57 -24.34 12.29
N PHE A 351 0.01 -23.28 12.89
CA PHE A 351 -0.57 -22.19 12.14
C PHE A 351 0.52 -21.51 11.29
N VAL A 352 1.67 -21.20 11.87
CA VAL A 352 2.76 -20.53 11.13
C VAL A 352 3.26 -21.42 9.98
N ASN A 353 3.53 -22.68 10.26
CA ASN A 353 3.98 -23.64 9.25
C ASN A 353 2.96 -23.76 8.10
N ALA A 354 1.67 -23.85 8.42
CA ALA A 354 0.62 -23.93 7.40
C ALA A 354 0.55 -22.68 6.51
N TYR A 355 0.87 -21.50 7.05
CA TYR A 355 0.72 -20.24 6.33
C TYR A 355 2.01 -19.77 5.64
N PHE A 356 3.18 -20.11 6.17
CA PHE A 356 4.48 -19.66 5.66
C PHE A 356 5.31 -20.76 4.97
N SER A 357 5.16 -22.03 5.36
CA SER A 357 6.07 -23.11 4.92
C SER A 357 5.47 -24.06 3.87
N TYR A 358 4.14 -24.12 3.72
CA TYR A 358 3.50 -25.12 2.85
C TYR A 358 2.82 -24.53 1.60
N MET A 359 3.15 -25.17 0.47
CA MET A 359 2.64 -24.93 -0.87
C MET A 359 1.15 -25.32 -0.94
N ASP A 360 0.32 -24.37 -1.39
CA ASP A 360 -1.08 -24.55 -1.81
C ASP A 360 -2.08 -24.97 -0.71
N ILE A 361 -2.63 -24.00 0.03
CA ILE A 361 -3.92 -24.21 0.69
C ILE A 361 -4.98 -24.17 -0.41
N SER A 362 -5.53 -25.34 -0.76
CA SER A 362 -6.65 -25.43 -1.69
C SER A 362 -7.73 -24.43 -1.26
N PRO A 363 -8.33 -23.65 -2.19
CA PRO A 363 -9.40 -22.76 -1.82
C PRO A 363 -10.47 -23.58 -1.09
N PRO A 364 -11.12 -23.01 -0.05
CA PRO A 364 -12.22 -23.71 0.60
C PRO A 364 -13.19 -24.19 -0.49
N PRO A 365 -13.68 -25.44 -0.40
CA PRO A 365 -14.51 -26.02 -1.45
C PRO A 365 -15.66 -25.08 -1.79
N GLU A 366 -16.05 -25.00 -3.08
CA GLU A 366 -17.00 -24.00 -3.60
C GLU A 366 -18.41 -24.06 -2.95
N CYS A 367 -18.62 -25.00 -2.03
CA CYS A 367 -19.82 -25.18 -1.22
C CYS A 367 -19.76 -24.47 0.16
N PHE A 368 -19.67 -23.13 0.20
CA PHE A 368 -20.10 -22.35 1.37
C PHE A 368 -20.85 -21.05 1.02
N TYR A 369 -21.42 -20.98 -0.19
CA TYR A 369 -22.29 -19.86 -0.60
C TYR A 369 -23.73 -19.95 -0.08
N GLN A 370 -24.10 -20.98 0.68
CA GLN A 370 -25.47 -21.18 1.18
C GLN A 370 -25.62 -21.14 2.72
N SER A 371 -24.57 -20.88 3.52
CA SER A 371 -24.67 -21.16 4.98
C SER A 371 -24.39 -19.98 5.93
N LEU A 372 -23.92 -18.81 5.50
CA LEU A 372 -23.67 -17.68 6.43
C LEU A 372 -24.56 -16.45 6.21
N VAL A 373 -25.33 -16.41 5.12
CA VAL A 373 -26.36 -15.38 4.86
C VAL A 373 -27.78 -15.95 5.06
N GLU A 374 -27.94 -17.29 5.05
CA GLU A 374 -29.20 -17.98 5.37
C GLU A 374 -29.30 -18.40 6.85
N VAL A 375 -28.18 -18.47 7.59
CA VAL A 375 -28.19 -18.77 9.04
C VAL A 375 -28.50 -17.53 9.91
N GLN A 376 -28.63 -16.33 9.33
CA GLN A 376 -29.15 -15.15 10.04
C GLN A 376 -30.56 -14.72 9.60
N ASN A 377 -31.20 -15.45 8.69
CA ASN A 377 -32.54 -15.12 8.18
C ASN A 377 -33.61 -16.20 8.41
N ASN A 378 -33.30 -17.29 9.10
CA ASN A 378 -34.27 -18.32 9.50
C ASN A 378 -34.63 -18.33 11.00
N ASP A 379 -34.15 -17.36 11.78
CA ASP A 379 -34.48 -17.26 13.22
C ASP A 379 -35.56 -16.20 13.57
N ASN A 380 -36.14 -15.49 12.59
CA ASN A 380 -37.25 -14.55 12.86
C ASN A 380 -38.05 -14.22 11.58
N LYS A 381 -38.91 -15.15 11.12
CA LYS A 381 -40.07 -14.96 10.21
C LYS A 381 -40.66 -16.36 9.98
N LEU A 382 -41.71 -16.78 10.68
CA LEU A 382 -43.08 -16.59 10.20
C LEU A 382 -44.06 -16.84 11.36
N LYS A 383 -44.33 -15.80 12.14
CA LYS A 383 -45.62 -15.66 12.84
C LYS A 383 -46.69 -15.39 11.78
N ARG A 384 -47.60 -16.34 11.57
CA ARG A 384 -49.06 -16.17 11.40
C ARG A 384 -49.66 -17.36 10.64
N LYS A 385 -50.40 -18.21 11.35
CA LYS A 385 -51.77 -18.58 10.99
C LYS A 385 -52.46 -19.36 12.12
N SER A 386 -53.72 -18.99 12.32
CA SER A 386 -54.79 -19.70 13.02
C SER A 386 -54.97 -19.50 14.54
N ALA A 387 -55.75 -18.45 14.81
CA ALA A 387 -56.76 -18.31 15.84
C ALA A 387 -57.22 -19.57 16.61
N LYS A 388 -57.18 -19.50 17.94
CA LYS A 388 -58.36 -19.49 18.82
C LYS A 388 -57.94 -19.36 20.29
N ARG A 389 -58.61 -18.42 20.99
CA ARG A 389 -58.99 -18.47 22.43
C ARG A 389 -57.84 -18.30 23.46
N THR A 390 -57.87 -17.45 24.49
CA THR A 390 -58.90 -16.64 25.17
C THR A 390 -58.21 -15.73 26.22
N ARG A 391 -58.71 -14.49 26.44
CA ARG A 391 -58.61 -13.58 27.63
C ARG A 391 -57.21 -13.21 28.15
N GLY A 392 -56.86 -11.95 28.44
CA GLY A 392 -57.61 -10.69 28.45
C GLY A 392 -56.72 -9.55 29.00
N GLN A 393 -57.21 -8.31 28.82
CA GLN A 393 -56.81 -7.03 29.47
C GLN A 393 -55.34 -6.56 29.25
N GLN A 394 -55.00 -5.32 28.94
CA GLN A 394 -55.67 -4.02 28.84
C GLN A 394 -54.65 -3.03 28.18
N GLN A 395 -55.14 -2.10 27.34
CA GLN A 395 -54.72 -0.68 27.13
C GLN A 395 -53.22 -0.25 27.22
N ASP A 396 -52.62 0.64 26.42
CA ASP A 396 -53.04 1.59 25.40
C ASP A 396 -51.78 2.22 24.74
N SER A 397 -51.88 2.69 23.48
CA SER A 397 -51.00 3.66 22.77
C SER A 397 -49.50 3.30 22.53
N GLY A 398 -48.79 3.65 21.44
CA GLY A 398 -49.03 4.37 20.20
C GLY A 398 -47.73 4.38 19.36
N VAL A 399 -47.89 4.32 18.04
CA VAL A 399 -47.03 4.81 16.92
C VAL A 399 -45.50 4.87 17.10
N GLU A 400 -44.74 4.12 16.29
CA GLU A 400 -43.59 4.66 15.53
C GLU A 400 -43.07 3.74 14.40
N ASP A 401 -42.33 4.38 13.50
CA ASP A 401 -42.18 4.14 12.08
C ASP A 401 -40.95 3.27 11.71
N THR A 402 -40.91 2.86 10.45
CA THR A 402 -39.96 1.92 9.82
C THR A 402 -38.62 2.56 9.39
N GLY A 403 -37.48 1.86 9.53
CA GLY A 403 -36.26 2.24 8.80
C GLY A 403 -34.92 1.61 9.21
N HIS A 404 -34.29 0.88 8.27
CA HIS A 404 -32.83 0.70 8.09
C HIS A 404 -32.08 -0.46 8.81
N GLN A 405 -32.12 -1.64 8.18
CA GLN A 405 -31.07 -2.66 8.26
C GLN A 405 -30.04 -2.47 7.12
N ARG A 406 -28.98 -1.68 7.33
CA ARG A 406 -27.78 -1.63 6.45
C ARG A 406 -26.45 -1.28 7.16
N THR A 407 -26.41 -1.29 8.49
CA THR A 407 -25.34 -0.63 9.28
C THR A 407 -24.37 -1.57 10.02
N GLY A 408 -24.53 -2.89 9.94
CA GLY A 408 -23.77 -3.85 10.76
C GLY A 408 -22.26 -3.95 10.46
N HIS A 409 -21.87 -4.13 9.19
CA HIS A 409 -20.46 -4.34 8.84
C HIS A 409 -19.61 -3.07 8.94
N GLN A 410 -20.18 -1.91 8.62
CA GLN A 410 -19.49 -0.63 8.74
C GLN A 410 -19.25 -0.25 10.21
N ARG A 411 -20.20 -0.56 11.11
CA ARG A 411 -20.02 -0.37 12.56
C ARG A 411 -18.88 -1.22 13.13
N ARG A 412 -18.78 -2.51 12.77
CA ARG A 412 -17.69 -3.37 13.26
C ARG A 412 -16.31 -2.90 12.80
N ALA A 413 -16.17 -2.49 11.53
CA ALA A 413 -14.91 -1.94 11.04
C ALA A 413 -14.52 -0.63 11.74
N LYS A 414 -15.49 0.27 11.97
CA LYS A 414 -15.27 1.51 12.75
C LYS A 414 -14.88 1.21 14.20
N GLN A 415 -15.56 0.26 14.86
CA GLN A 415 -15.24 -0.14 16.23
C GLN A 415 -13.86 -0.77 16.34
N PHE A 416 -13.48 -1.62 15.38
CA PHE A 416 -12.14 -2.21 15.34
C PHE A 416 -11.09 -1.12 15.13
N ARG A 417 -11.28 -0.21 14.17
CA ARG A 417 -10.39 0.94 13.94
C ARG A 417 -10.23 1.81 15.18
N ALA A 418 -11.33 2.11 15.88
CA ALA A 418 -11.31 2.88 17.11
C ALA A 418 -10.61 2.15 18.27
N ARG A 419 -10.84 0.84 18.43
CA ARG A 419 -10.11 0.03 19.44
C ARG A 419 -8.62 -0.04 19.14
N TRP A 420 -8.26 -0.21 17.87
CA TRP A 420 -6.87 -0.19 17.42
C TRP A 420 -6.23 1.17 17.71
N GLN A 421 -6.83 2.27 17.25
CA GLN A 421 -6.35 3.63 17.52
C GLN A 421 -6.19 3.93 19.02
N ARG A 422 -7.13 3.48 19.88
CA ARG A 422 -7.03 3.64 21.34
C ARG A 422 -5.88 2.85 21.97
N LYS A 423 -5.65 1.61 21.54
CA LYS A 423 -4.53 0.82 22.06
C LYS A 423 -3.19 1.48 21.76
N PHE A 424 -3.04 2.08 20.57
CA PHE A 424 -1.81 2.77 20.16
C PHE A 424 -1.64 4.17 20.77
N THR A 425 -2.72 4.91 21.01
CA THR A 425 -2.62 6.18 21.78
C THR A 425 -2.25 5.93 23.24
N CYS A 426 -2.67 4.82 23.85
CA CYS A 426 -2.21 4.44 25.19
C CYS A 426 -0.73 4.03 25.23
N GLN A 427 -0.20 3.35 24.21
CA GLN A 427 1.24 3.05 24.16
C GLN A 427 2.10 4.31 23.99
N ARG A 428 1.64 5.33 23.25
CA ARG A 428 2.31 6.63 23.19
C ARG A 428 2.42 7.32 24.55
N ARG A 429 1.40 7.19 25.41
CA ARG A 429 1.41 7.78 26.77
C ARG A 429 2.23 6.98 27.78
N LEU A 430 2.59 5.73 27.49
CA LEU A 430 3.43 4.91 28.38
C LEU A 430 4.94 5.07 28.11
N GLY A 431 5.32 5.71 26.99
CA GLY A 431 6.70 6.09 26.69
C GLY A 431 7.12 7.48 27.22
N GLU A 432 6.16 8.33 27.57
CA GLU A 432 6.44 9.60 28.25
C GLU A 432 6.63 9.34 29.75
N ARG A 433 7.89 9.23 30.17
CA ARG A 433 8.24 9.26 31.60
C ARG A 433 7.66 10.53 32.21
N SER A 434 6.78 10.32 33.19
CA SER A 434 6.28 11.34 34.09
C SER A 434 7.43 12.12 34.73
N SER A 435 7.63 13.36 34.30
CA SER A 435 8.31 14.37 35.09
C SER A 435 7.37 14.80 36.21
N VAL A 436 7.54 14.16 37.38
CA VAL A 436 6.90 14.60 38.62
C VAL A 436 7.48 15.98 38.99
N PRO A 437 6.65 17.01 39.25
CA PRO A 437 7.14 18.33 39.62
C PRO A 437 7.67 18.30 41.07
N LYS A 438 8.93 18.72 41.26
CA LYS A 438 9.45 19.04 42.59
C LYS A 438 8.79 20.33 43.07
N LYS A 439 8.08 20.21 44.20
CA LYS A 439 7.54 21.33 44.99
C LYS A 439 8.68 22.28 45.37
N SER A 440 8.55 23.54 44.97
CA SER A 440 9.20 24.69 45.59
C SER A 440 8.57 24.95 46.95
N ASN A 441 9.41 25.28 47.94
CA ASN A 441 8.99 25.89 49.19
C ASN A 441 9.60 27.31 49.23
N PRO A 442 8.90 28.32 49.76
CA PRO A 442 9.25 29.72 49.60
C PRO A 442 10.15 30.25 50.73
N ASP A 443 10.52 31.52 50.57
CA ASP A 443 10.98 32.50 51.56
C ASP A 443 12.48 32.83 51.61
N GLN A 444 12.71 34.16 51.64
CA GLN A 444 13.91 34.96 51.95
C GLN A 444 14.65 35.52 50.71
N GLN A 445 14.36 36.76 50.31
CA GLN A 445 14.72 38.08 50.89
C GLN A 445 16.00 38.67 50.27
N ASP A 446 15.79 39.83 49.65
CA ASP A 446 16.63 41.04 49.58
C ASP A 446 17.92 41.14 48.73
N GLY A 447 18.00 42.29 48.04
CA GLY A 447 19.21 42.99 47.57
C GLY A 447 19.63 42.67 46.13
N THR A 448 19.19 43.37 45.08
CA THR A 448 19.66 44.71 44.62
C THR A 448 21.18 44.82 44.42
N VAL A 449 21.69 44.56 43.20
CA VAL A 449 22.20 45.52 42.19
C VAL A 449 22.05 44.85 40.83
#